data_AF-A0A6N6VTF1-F1
#
_entry.id   AF-A0A6N6VTF1-F1
#
_cell.length_a   1.000
_cell.length_b   1.000
_cell.length_c   1.000
_cell.angle_alpha   90.00
_cell.angle_beta   90.00
_cell.angle_gamma   90.00
#
_symmetry.space_group_name_H-M   'P 1'
#
loop_
_entity.id
_entity.type
_entity.pdbx_description
1 polymer ?
#
loop_
_entity_poly.entity_id
_entity_poly.type
_entity_poly.pdbx_seq_one_letter_code
_entity_poly.pdbx_strand_id
1 'polypeptide(L)'
;MIKNSLIKKIAIEIENDFSIFEEYLLTPTKIHEFKNFLAKYRGIFDSEFKHNYEIKKSAEQTAENIIQFFINIFSKIGLAEESVENIKEILSETEKIVNLTLYYWFGLNDRNYQFRTLIHFYNIDGIGSVFLTKNKQDFAVSLSEDGIRFGVVESAHEPKCMPVSKVCELSLLNEFSDERSLIARIRTIQREICLLIDDWEHLNSILAVEYGRIYVELQQEQNKKNEEAFEEVVLKMNLRRDTLAQWCLQSFCDFQEWLTQFMSYKNLSEDIYSELDATSGVLLSGIQKIFLPASVSRHRYCDEVLPLLEKFAKSRIKLNEEDMSSHLLLQAVQSAMGHDFLLNAMDIINKRPYEWKLSFDPSSALKAFCWSYSKDHHLLLSIIYAICFFKKVLPNSLDSNLLSDIATTIQMPETFPHDLSNRVIHNKKTNISDSDKQILINTLNQYIDNNVKINKNNEELIQYIRNVISQNKVVSE
;
A
#
# COMPACT_ATOMS: atom_id res chain seq x y z
N MET A 1 4.92 17.04 32.82
CA MET A 1 4.43 16.04 33.80
C MET A 1 2.90 16.01 33.88
N ILE A 2 2.20 17.13 34.05
CA ILE A 2 0.71 17.18 34.12
C ILE A 2 0.05 16.70 32.81
N LYS A 3 0.55 17.14 31.65
CA LYS A 3 0.08 16.75 30.31
C LYS A 3 0.02 15.22 30.09
N ASN A 4 1.14 14.53 30.30
CA ASN A 4 1.20 13.07 30.19
C ASN A 4 0.31 12.36 31.22
N SER A 5 0.00 12.99 32.35
CA SER A 5 -0.93 12.43 33.33
C SER A 5 -2.38 12.53 32.87
N LEU A 6 -2.78 13.60 32.19
CA LEU A 6 -4.15 13.76 31.67
C LEU A 6 -4.40 12.83 30.48
N ILE A 7 -3.47 12.76 29.53
CA ILE A 7 -3.55 11.83 28.39
C ILE A 7 -3.71 10.38 28.88
N LYS A 8 -2.92 9.97 29.86
CA LYS A 8 -3.04 8.63 30.47
C LYS A 8 -4.38 8.40 31.16
N LYS A 9 -4.91 9.39 31.87
CA LYS A 9 -6.24 9.28 32.49
C LYS A 9 -7.33 9.12 31.43
N ILE A 10 -7.26 9.89 30.33
CA ILE A 10 -8.19 9.78 29.21
C ILE A 10 -8.13 8.38 28.61
N ALA A 11 -6.93 7.88 28.31
CA ALA A 11 -6.74 6.54 27.76
C ALA A 11 -7.31 5.44 28.68
N ILE A 12 -7.05 5.51 29.99
CA ILE A 12 -7.56 4.55 30.97
C ILE A 12 -9.10 4.58 31.04
N GLU A 13 -9.71 5.76 31.03
CA GLU A 13 -11.18 5.88 31.04
C GLU A 13 -11.80 5.30 29.76
N ILE A 14 -11.18 5.53 28.60
CA ILE A 14 -11.60 4.91 27.33
C ILE A 14 -11.49 3.38 27.41
N GLU A 15 -10.39 2.85 27.93
CA GLU A 15 -10.19 1.40 28.09
C GLU A 15 -11.23 0.78 29.04
N ASN A 16 -11.53 1.43 30.16
CA ASN A 16 -12.49 0.95 31.14
C ASN A 16 -13.91 0.88 30.57
N ASP A 17 -14.32 1.92 29.83
CA ASP A 17 -15.66 2.02 29.26
C ASP A 17 -15.75 1.46 27.83
N PHE A 18 -14.70 0.80 27.34
CA PHE A 18 -14.63 0.40 25.93
C PHE A 18 -15.75 -0.55 25.51
N SER A 19 -16.17 -1.46 26.39
CA SER A 19 -17.26 -2.40 26.10
C SER A 19 -18.57 -1.69 25.69
N ILE A 20 -18.83 -0.51 26.26
CA ILE A 20 -19.99 0.32 25.92
C ILE A 20 -19.82 0.92 24.53
N PHE A 21 -18.64 1.44 24.24
CA PHE A 21 -18.31 1.98 22.93
C PHE A 21 -18.38 0.91 21.83
N GLU A 22 -17.89 -0.29 22.10
CA GLU A 22 -17.99 -1.44 21.21
C GLU A 22 -19.45 -1.81 20.92
N GLU A 23 -20.33 -1.77 21.92
CA GLU A 23 -21.76 -2.04 21.73
C GLU A 23 -22.42 -1.03 20.77
N TYR A 24 -22.09 0.26 20.88
CA TYR A 24 -22.59 1.28 19.96
C TYR A 24 -22.18 1.00 18.51
N LEU A 25 -20.94 0.55 18.31
CA LEU A 25 -20.43 0.22 16.97
C LEU A 25 -21.03 -1.07 16.41
N LEU A 26 -21.32 -2.05 17.26
CA LEU A 26 -21.92 -3.32 16.82
C LEU A 26 -23.43 -3.23 16.65
N THR A 27 -24.09 -2.19 17.17
CA THR A 27 -25.55 -2.06 17.10
C THR A 27 -26.08 -2.16 15.65
N PRO A 28 -25.47 -1.52 14.65
CA PRO A 28 -25.92 -1.62 13.26
C PRO A 28 -25.77 -3.03 12.66
N THR A 29 -24.84 -3.85 13.16
CA THR A 29 -24.71 -5.26 12.72
C THR A 29 -25.95 -6.09 13.01
N LYS A 30 -26.88 -5.62 13.87
CA LYS A 30 -28.16 -6.28 14.16
C LYS A 30 -29.25 -5.94 13.13
N ILE A 31 -29.05 -4.89 12.31
CA ILE A 31 -30.00 -4.43 11.30
C ILE A 31 -29.86 -5.27 10.02
N HIS A 32 -30.98 -5.78 9.49
CA HIS A 32 -30.96 -6.67 8.33
C HIS A 32 -30.44 -5.97 7.08
N GLU A 33 -30.84 -4.72 6.89
CA GLU A 33 -30.41 -3.79 5.85
C GLU A 33 -28.91 -3.57 5.88
N PHE A 34 -28.32 -3.38 7.06
CA PHE A 34 -26.87 -3.25 7.21
C PHE A 34 -26.15 -4.58 6.92
N LYS A 35 -26.68 -5.72 7.35
CA LYS A 35 -26.11 -7.05 7.01
C LYS A 35 -26.12 -7.30 5.50
N ASN A 36 -27.23 -6.96 4.84
CA ASN A 36 -27.36 -7.09 3.39
C ASN A 36 -26.42 -6.12 2.67
N PHE A 37 -26.32 -4.88 3.14
CA PHE A 37 -25.37 -3.90 2.64
C PHE A 37 -23.93 -4.42 2.82
N LEU A 38 -23.54 -4.86 4.01
CA LEU A 38 -22.21 -5.42 4.32
C LEU A 38 -21.87 -6.63 3.43
N ALA A 39 -22.82 -7.54 3.22
CA ALA A 39 -22.64 -8.70 2.35
C ALA A 39 -22.46 -8.32 0.86
N LYS A 40 -23.14 -7.25 0.42
CA LYS A 40 -23.06 -6.70 -0.95
C LYS A 40 -21.96 -5.66 -1.12
N TYR A 41 -21.39 -5.14 -0.03
CA TYR A 41 -20.36 -4.09 -0.04
C TYR A 41 -19.05 -4.57 -0.68
N ARG A 42 -18.87 -5.88 -0.88
CA ARG A 42 -17.75 -6.44 -1.66
C ARG A 42 -18.15 -6.90 -3.07
N GLY A 43 -19.40 -6.67 -3.49
CA GLY A 43 -19.89 -7.13 -4.79
C GLY A 43 -21.34 -6.74 -5.06
N ILE A 44 -21.48 -5.84 -6.03
CA ILE A 44 -22.70 -5.58 -6.82
C ILE A 44 -23.75 -4.72 -6.11
N PHE A 45 -24.13 -3.67 -6.84
CA PHE A 45 -25.29 -2.80 -6.64
C PHE A 45 -26.48 -3.50 -5.98
N ASP A 46 -27.00 -2.88 -4.91
CA ASP A 46 -28.40 -3.01 -4.58
C ASP A 46 -29.10 -1.73 -5.06
N SER A 47 -29.70 -1.76 -6.24
CA SER A 47 -30.45 -0.64 -6.83
C SER A 47 -31.68 -0.23 -6.00
N GLU A 48 -31.93 -0.90 -4.88
CA GLU A 48 -33.10 -0.69 -4.01
C GLU A 48 -32.78 -0.04 -2.66
N PHE A 49 -31.52 0.27 -2.34
CA PHE A 49 -31.21 0.83 -1.02
C PHE A 49 -31.67 2.30 -0.91
N LYS A 50 -32.89 2.51 -0.41
CA LYS A 50 -33.41 3.83 -0.04
C LYS A 50 -33.36 4.01 1.48
N HIS A 51 -32.65 5.03 1.95
CA HIS A 51 -32.65 5.42 3.37
C HIS A 51 -34.06 5.80 3.81
N ASN A 52 -34.73 4.89 4.53
CA ASN A 52 -36.00 5.17 5.16
C ASN A 52 -35.81 6.05 6.41
N TYR A 53 -36.92 6.56 6.96
CA TYR A 53 -36.89 7.43 8.14
C TYR A 53 -36.24 6.75 9.37
N GLU A 54 -36.44 5.45 9.53
CA GLU A 54 -35.89 4.67 10.65
C GLU A 54 -34.37 4.55 10.59
N ILE A 55 -33.79 4.35 9.41
CA ILE A 55 -32.35 4.33 9.16
C ILE A 55 -31.74 5.70 9.49
N LYS A 56 -32.38 6.80 9.10
CA LYS A 56 -31.91 8.16 9.43
C LYS A 56 -31.90 8.41 10.94
N LYS A 57 -32.98 8.04 11.63
CA LYS A 57 -33.05 8.17 13.10
C LYS A 57 -32.01 7.28 13.80
N SER A 58 -31.79 6.07 13.29
CA SER A 58 -30.74 5.17 13.78
C SER A 58 -29.34 5.72 13.53
N ALA A 59 -29.11 6.40 12.40
CA ALA A 59 -27.85 7.07 12.07
C ALA A 59 -27.54 8.17 13.09
N GLU A 60 -28.50 9.07 13.32
CA GLU A 60 -28.40 10.18 14.27
C GLU A 60 -28.11 9.65 15.68
N GLN A 61 -28.87 8.66 16.14
CA GLN A 61 -28.69 8.07 17.47
C GLN A 61 -27.33 7.36 17.61
N THR A 62 -26.88 6.64 16.57
CA THR A 62 -25.57 5.97 16.59
C THR A 62 -24.45 7.00 16.65
N ALA A 63 -24.53 8.05 15.82
CA ALA A 63 -23.54 9.12 15.82
C ALA A 63 -23.51 9.84 17.17
N GLU A 64 -24.67 10.20 17.72
CA GLU A 64 -24.80 10.85 19.02
C GLU A 64 -24.20 10.01 20.14
N ASN A 65 -24.50 8.70 20.19
CA ASN A 65 -23.95 7.81 21.21
C ASN A 65 -22.41 7.75 21.16
N ILE A 66 -21.82 7.63 19.97
CA ILE A 66 -20.37 7.57 19.79
C ILE A 66 -19.73 8.90 20.18
N ILE A 67 -20.31 10.03 19.74
CA ILE A 67 -19.81 11.37 20.05
C ILE A 67 -19.89 11.63 21.56
N GLN A 68 -21.04 11.32 22.18
CA GLN A 68 -21.29 11.60 23.59
C GLN A 68 -20.39 10.75 24.51
N PHE A 69 -20.00 9.54 24.08
CA PHE A 69 -19.02 8.72 24.77
C PHE A 69 -17.72 9.49 25.05
N PHE A 70 -17.12 10.12 24.02
CA PHE A 70 -15.88 10.89 24.20
C PHE A 70 -16.11 12.21 24.93
N ILE A 71 -17.21 12.91 24.64
CA ILE A 71 -17.55 14.17 25.32
C ILE A 71 -17.61 13.96 26.84
N ASN A 72 -18.28 12.90 27.29
CA ASN A 72 -18.40 12.58 28.70
C ASN A 72 -17.03 12.34 29.36
N ILE A 73 -16.13 11.64 28.68
CA ILE A 73 -14.77 11.38 29.17
C ILE A 73 -13.98 12.69 29.28
N PHE A 74 -14.03 13.54 28.24
CA PHE A 74 -13.34 14.84 28.26
C PHE A 74 -13.87 15.77 29.35
N SER A 75 -15.18 15.81 29.54
CA SER A 75 -15.81 16.60 30.61
C SER A 75 -15.43 16.07 32.00
N LYS A 76 -15.45 14.75 32.21
CA LYS A 76 -15.09 14.11 33.49
C LYS A 76 -13.65 14.40 33.92
N ILE A 77 -12.74 14.48 32.96
CA ILE A 77 -11.31 14.65 33.22
C ILE A 77 -10.91 16.12 33.45
N GLY A 78 -11.81 17.07 33.22
CA GLY A 78 -11.57 18.48 33.51
C GLY A 78 -10.78 19.21 32.43
N LEU A 79 -10.93 18.81 31.15
CA LEU A 79 -10.18 19.41 30.03
C LEU A 79 -10.35 20.94 29.94
N ALA A 80 -11.47 21.47 30.43
CA ALA A 80 -11.79 22.90 30.44
C ALA A 80 -10.82 23.75 31.30
N GLU A 81 -10.12 23.14 32.25
CA GLU A 81 -9.17 23.83 33.14
C GLU A 81 -7.82 24.13 32.45
N GLU A 82 -7.50 23.44 31.36
CA GLU A 82 -6.21 23.53 30.65
C GLU A 82 -6.13 24.72 29.67
N SER A 83 -4.92 25.16 29.31
CA SER A 83 -4.75 26.21 28.28
C SER A 83 -5.20 25.72 26.89
N VAL A 84 -5.50 26.66 25.99
CA VAL A 84 -5.92 26.34 24.60
C VAL A 84 -4.87 25.47 23.89
N GLU A 85 -3.59 25.81 24.05
CA GLU A 85 -2.47 25.05 23.49
C GLU A 85 -2.39 23.63 24.08
N ASN A 86 -2.59 23.49 25.39
CA ASN A 86 -2.59 22.18 26.04
C ASN A 86 -3.78 21.33 25.59
N ILE A 87 -4.97 21.93 25.44
CA ILE A 87 -6.15 21.23 24.94
C ILE A 87 -5.88 20.69 23.53
N LYS A 88 -5.32 21.50 22.63
CA LYS A 88 -4.97 21.06 21.26
C LYS A 88 -4.02 19.87 21.27
N GLU A 89 -2.96 19.93 22.07
CA GLU A 89 -2.00 18.83 22.19
C GLU A 89 -2.65 17.57 22.79
N ILE A 90 -3.41 17.69 23.89
CA ILE A 90 -4.06 16.56 24.55
C ILE A 90 -5.06 15.88 23.60
N LEU A 91 -5.90 16.65 22.90
CA LEU A 91 -6.85 16.10 21.94
C LEU A 91 -6.14 15.45 20.76
N SER A 92 -5.08 16.08 20.24
CA SER A 92 -4.28 15.53 19.15
C SER A 92 -3.62 14.19 19.52
N GLU A 93 -3.09 14.05 20.73
CA GLU A 93 -2.51 12.80 21.23
C GLU A 93 -3.58 11.76 21.58
N THR A 94 -4.70 12.17 22.15
CA THR A 94 -5.82 11.27 22.43
C THR A 94 -6.40 10.72 21.12
N GLU A 95 -6.52 11.55 20.09
CA GLU A 95 -7.01 11.16 18.76
C GLU A 95 -6.13 10.05 18.18
N LYS A 96 -4.80 10.20 18.30
CA LYS A 96 -3.84 9.16 17.90
C LYS A 96 -4.07 7.88 18.69
N ILE A 97 -4.18 7.95 20.02
CA ILE A 97 -4.36 6.77 20.88
C ILE A 97 -5.67 6.06 20.56
N VAL A 98 -6.77 6.79 20.45
CA VAL A 98 -8.10 6.24 20.13
C VAL A 98 -8.05 5.59 18.76
N ASN A 99 -7.66 6.30 17.71
CA ASN A 99 -7.65 5.75 16.36
C ASN A 99 -6.68 4.57 16.23
N LEU A 100 -5.54 4.60 16.92
CA LEU A 100 -4.63 3.46 16.98
C LEU A 100 -5.24 2.25 17.72
N THR A 101 -6.00 2.51 18.78
CA THR A 101 -6.72 1.47 19.54
C THR A 101 -7.83 0.86 18.69
N LEU A 102 -8.63 1.69 18.01
CA LEU A 102 -9.62 1.25 17.04
C LEU A 102 -8.96 0.41 15.95
N TYR A 103 -7.84 0.88 15.40
CA TYR A 103 -7.06 0.17 14.38
C TYR A 103 -6.58 -1.20 14.87
N TYR A 104 -5.98 -1.30 16.06
CA TYR A 104 -5.48 -2.56 16.60
C TYR A 104 -6.56 -3.54 17.01
N TRP A 105 -7.62 -3.07 17.65
CA TRP A 105 -8.70 -3.94 18.09
C TRP A 105 -9.59 -4.40 16.96
N PHE A 106 -9.73 -3.58 15.92
CA PHE A 106 -10.63 -3.89 14.84
C PHE A 106 -9.98 -4.54 13.61
N GLY A 107 -8.66 -4.38 13.43
CA GLY A 107 -7.92 -5.09 12.40
C GLY A 107 -7.82 -6.61 12.64
N LEU A 108 -7.88 -7.06 13.90
CA LEU A 108 -7.80 -8.50 14.22
C LEU A 108 -9.07 -9.31 13.88
N ASN A 109 -10.20 -8.66 13.54
CA ASN A 109 -11.53 -9.31 13.40
C ASN A 109 -12.44 -8.71 12.29
N ASP A 110 -11.91 -8.10 11.23
CA ASP A 110 -12.72 -7.45 10.18
C ASP A 110 -13.67 -6.34 10.71
N ARG A 111 -13.41 -5.78 11.89
CA ARG A 111 -14.29 -4.79 12.52
C ARG A 111 -13.94 -3.35 12.11
N ASN A 112 -12.74 -3.12 11.57
CA ASN A 112 -12.34 -1.78 11.12
C ASN A 112 -13.14 -1.48 9.85
N TYR A 113 -13.23 -2.52 9.02
CA TYR A 113 -14.20 -2.66 7.95
C TYR A 113 -15.64 -2.35 8.42
N GLN A 114 -16.11 -2.90 9.54
CA GLN A 114 -17.45 -2.59 10.06
C GLN A 114 -17.64 -1.12 10.46
N PHE A 115 -16.65 -0.49 11.13
CA PHE A 115 -16.72 0.94 11.49
C PHE A 115 -16.80 1.82 10.25
N ARG A 116 -15.90 1.62 9.28
CA ARG A 116 -15.87 2.41 8.05
C ARG A 116 -17.12 2.18 7.19
N THR A 117 -17.55 0.92 7.04
CA THR A 117 -18.80 0.57 6.34
C THR A 117 -20.02 1.17 7.05
N LEU A 118 -20.01 1.32 8.38
CA LEU A 118 -21.06 2.00 9.15
C LEU A 118 -21.11 3.50 8.85
N ILE A 119 -19.96 4.19 8.80
CA ILE A 119 -19.89 5.60 8.42
C ILE A 119 -20.48 5.80 7.02
N HIS A 120 -20.09 4.94 6.06
CA HIS A 120 -20.61 4.96 4.69
C HIS A 120 -22.10 4.61 4.61
N PHE A 121 -22.54 3.56 5.31
CA PHE A 121 -23.93 3.08 5.29
C PHE A 121 -24.91 4.16 5.73
N TYR A 122 -24.57 4.87 6.81
CA TYR A 122 -25.41 5.93 7.33
C TYR A 122 -25.14 7.31 6.72
N ASN A 123 -24.07 7.46 5.93
CA ASN A 123 -23.60 8.74 5.40
C ASN A 123 -23.38 9.78 6.52
N ILE A 124 -22.59 9.40 7.53
CA ILE A 124 -22.36 10.20 8.75
C ILE A 124 -20.92 10.74 8.86
N ASP A 125 -20.18 10.77 7.76
CA ASP A 125 -18.85 11.42 7.68
C ASP A 125 -19.00 12.92 8.00
N GLY A 126 -18.18 13.40 8.93
CA GLY A 126 -18.20 14.79 9.41
C GLY A 126 -19.24 15.11 10.49
N ILE A 127 -20.15 14.19 10.85
CA ILE A 127 -21.10 14.44 11.94
C ILE A 127 -20.35 14.55 13.27
N GLY A 128 -20.60 15.62 14.01
CA GLY A 128 -19.89 15.92 15.25
C GLY A 128 -20.64 16.87 16.18
N SER A 129 -20.09 17.09 17.36
CA SER A 129 -20.61 18.03 18.35
C SER A 129 -19.48 18.81 19.03
N VAL A 130 -19.74 20.10 19.28
CA VAL A 130 -18.87 20.98 20.06
C VAL A 130 -19.08 20.69 21.54
N PHE A 131 -18.01 20.39 22.25
CA PHE A 131 -18.07 20.04 23.68
C PHE A 131 -17.42 21.07 24.59
N LEU A 132 -16.58 21.95 24.04
CA LEU A 132 -15.90 22.99 24.80
C LEU A 132 -15.67 24.22 23.93
N THR A 133 -16.11 25.38 24.41
CA THR A 133 -15.77 26.68 23.83
C THR A 133 -14.84 27.43 24.78
N LYS A 134 -13.66 27.82 24.30
CA LYS A 134 -12.68 28.59 25.09
C LYS A 134 -12.00 29.63 24.22
N ASN A 135 -11.99 30.89 24.68
CA ASN A 135 -11.37 32.02 23.95
C ASN A 135 -11.82 32.12 22.47
N LYS A 136 -13.13 31.94 22.21
CA LYS A 136 -13.73 31.92 20.86
C LYS A 136 -13.23 30.80 19.94
N GLN A 137 -12.59 29.77 20.50
CA GLN A 137 -12.28 28.52 19.79
C GLN A 137 -13.22 27.43 20.28
N ASP A 138 -13.84 26.76 19.31
CA ASP A 138 -14.72 25.63 19.54
C ASP A 138 -13.94 24.33 19.34
N PHE A 139 -13.99 23.47 20.36
CA PHE A 139 -13.43 22.13 20.33
C PHE A 139 -14.57 21.10 20.17
N ALA A 140 -14.37 20.17 19.25
CA ALA A 140 -15.37 19.21 18.83
C ALA A 140 -14.84 17.77 18.77
N VAL A 141 -15.80 16.85 18.81
CA VAL A 141 -15.63 15.45 18.42
C VAL A 141 -16.45 15.24 17.15
N SER A 142 -15.85 14.66 16.11
CA SER A 142 -16.57 14.27 14.90
C SER A 142 -16.17 12.90 14.38
N LEU A 143 -17.10 12.26 13.67
CA LEU A 143 -16.89 10.98 13.03
C LEU A 143 -16.33 11.17 11.63
N SER A 144 -15.44 10.29 11.23
CA SER A 144 -14.97 10.23 9.85
C SER A 144 -14.67 8.80 9.42
N GLU A 145 -14.65 8.58 8.12
CA GLU A 145 -14.23 7.31 7.53
C GLU A 145 -12.80 6.92 7.94
N ASP A 146 -11.92 7.89 8.20
CA ASP A 146 -10.54 7.65 8.60
C ASP A 146 -10.38 7.43 10.12
N GLY A 147 -11.46 7.54 10.89
CA GLY A 147 -11.45 7.42 12.35
C GLY A 147 -12.26 8.53 13.04
N ILE A 148 -12.00 8.74 14.32
CA ILE A 148 -12.68 9.74 15.14
C ILE A 148 -11.76 10.94 15.27
N ARG A 149 -12.29 12.14 15.07
CA ARG A 149 -11.53 13.41 15.07
C ARG A 149 -11.78 14.17 16.37
N PHE A 150 -10.72 14.68 16.97
CA PHE A 150 -10.76 15.52 18.16
C PHE A 150 -9.95 16.79 17.93
N GLY A 151 -10.56 17.97 18.08
CA GLY A 151 -9.80 19.21 17.97
C GLY A 151 -10.67 20.42 17.67
N VAL A 152 -10.09 21.41 17.02
CA VAL A 152 -10.80 22.66 16.70
C VAL A 152 -11.73 22.41 15.52
N VAL A 153 -12.95 22.96 15.56
CA VAL A 153 -13.94 22.78 14.47
C VAL A 153 -13.36 23.16 13.08
N GLU A 154 -12.47 24.15 13.03
CA GLU A 154 -11.85 24.64 11.80
C GLU A 154 -10.47 24.00 11.49
N SER A 155 -9.93 23.13 12.33
CA SER A 155 -8.64 22.52 12.02
C SER A 155 -8.78 21.54 10.85
N ALA A 156 -7.94 21.72 9.82
CA ALA A 156 -7.67 20.67 8.86
C ALA A 156 -7.07 19.48 9.64
N HIS A 157 -7.92 18.52 9.99
CA HIS A 157 -7.46 17.27 10.58
C HIS A 157 -6.76 16.48 9.49
N GLU A 158 -5.43 16.44 9.54
CA GLU A 158 -4.67 15.44 8.78
C GLU A 158 -5.22 14.07 9.20
N PRO A 159 -5.58 13.16 8.26
CA PRO A 159 -5.98 11.81 8.62
C PRO A 159 -4.83 11.19 9.40
N LYS A 160 -4.96 11.02 10.72
CA LYS A 160 -3.85 10.51 11.53
C LYS A 160 -3.80 8.98 11.48
N CYS A 161 -3.65 8.43 10.27
CA CYS A 161 -2.83 7.24 10.12
C CYS A 161 -1.39 7.74 9.97
N MET A 162 -0.74 8.09 11.09
CA MET A 162 0.69 8.41 11.03
C MET A 162 1.43 7.24 10.36
N PRO A 163 2.49 7.48 9.56
CA PRO A 163 3.33 6.40 9.06
C PRO A 163 3.75 5.56 10.26
N VAL A 164 3.38 4.29 10.23
CA VAL A 164 3.34 3.42 11.40
C VAL A 164 4.75 3.19 11.98
N SER A 165 5.78 3.43 11.17
CA SER A 165 7.17 3.53 11.61
C SER A 165 7.40 4.56 12.72
N LYS A 166 6.66 5.68 12.72
CA LYS A 166 6.69 6.68 13.81
C LYS A 166 6.02 6.18 15.09
N VAL A 167 4.99 5.33 14.97
CA VAL A 167 4.29 4.70 16.11
C VAL A 167 5.12 3.55 16.70
N CYS A 168 5.85 2.83 15.85
CA CYS A 168 6.74 1.75 16.26
C CYS A 168 8.03 2.21 16.92
N GLU A 169 8.27 3.53 17.03
CA GLU A 169 9.46 4.13 17.65
C GLU A 169 10.73 3.34 17.31
N LEU A 170 10.95 3.02 16.03
CA LEU A 170 11.99 2.07 15.59
C LEU A 170 13.38 2.46 16.08
N SER A 171 13.60 3.75 16.34
CA SER A 171 14.82 4.34 16.89
C SER A 171 15.09 3.99 18.36
N LEU A 172 14.09 3.55 19.13
CA LEU A 172 14.23 3.15 20.54
C LEU A 172 14.64 1.68 20.71
N LEU A 173 14.69 0.94 19.60
CA LEU A 173 14.98 -0.48 19.58
C LEU A 173 16.50 -0.69 19.70
N ASN A 174 16.95 -1.07 20.89
CA ASN A 174 18.37 -1.26 21.19
C ASN A 174 18.80 -2.74 21.10
N GLU A 175 20.07 -2.98 20.79
CA GLU A 175 20.68 -4.33 20.79
C GLU A 175 20.69 -5.00 22.18
N PHE A 176 20.42 -4.24 23.24
CA PHE A 176 20.48 -4.68 24.63
C PHE A 176 19.11 -5.07 25.22
N SER A 177 18.06 -5.10 24.42
CA SER A 177 16.75 -5.59 24.85
C SER A 177 16.81 -7.08 25.13
N ASP A 178 16.06 -7.56 26.12
CA ASP A 178 15.90 -9.00 26.30
C ASP A 178 15.21 -9.61 25.07
N GLU A 179 15.55 -10.85 24.76
CA GLU A 179 15.08 -11.55 23.56
C GLU A 179 13.55 -11.62 23.46
N ARG A 180 12.84 -11.78 24.58
CA ARG A 180 11.37 -11.82 24.58
C ARG A 180 10.78 -10.47 24.20
N SER A 181 11.29 -9.38 24.78
CA SER A 181 10.88 -8.02 24.43
C SER A 181 11.17 -7.71 22.96
N LEU A 182 12.32 -8.16 22.46
CA LEU A 182 12.70 -7.98 21.07
C LEU A 182 11.75 -8.73 20.11
N ILE A 183 11.47 -10.00 20.37
CA ILE A 183 10.50 -10.80 19.59
C ILE A 183 9.11 -10.14 19.62
N ALA A 184 8.63 -9.71 20.78
CA ALA A 184 7.35 -9.02 20.90
C ALA A 184 7.31 -7.74 20.05
N ARG A 185 8.42 -7.02 19.99
CA ARG A 185 8.53 -5.81 19.17
C ARG A 185 8.60 -6.11 17.68
N ILE A 186 9.34 -7.15 17.26
CA ILE A 186 9.35 -7.62 15.87
C ILE A 186 7.93 -7.99 15.42
N ARG A 187 7.19 -8.75 16.23
CA ARG A 187 5.80 -9.12 15.95
C ARG A 187 4.85 -7.93 15.92
N THR A 188 5.13 -6.89 16.71
CA THR A 188 4.40 -5.62 16.61
C THR A 188 4.59 -5.04 15.21
N ILE A 189 5.84 -4.93 14.74
CA ILE A 189 6.14 -4.45 13.37
C ILE A 189 5.48 -5.31 12.30
N GLN A 190 5.50 -6.64 12.42
CA GLN A 190 4.78 -7.52 11.48
C GLN A 190 3.28 -7.20 11.42
N ARG A 191 2.63 -7.08 12.57
CA ARG A 191 1.22 -6.71 12.67
C ARG A 191 0.95 -5.36 12.02
N GLU A 192 1.83 -4.38 12.24
CA GLU A 192 1.73 -3.06 11.61
C GLU A 192 1.77 -3.12 10.09
N ILE A 193 2.69 -3.91 9.52
CA ILE A 193 2.77 -4.11 8.08
C ILE A 193 1.47 -4.75 7.56
N CYS A 194 0.96 -5.78 8.23
CA CYS A 194 -0.30 -6.42 7.85
C CYS A 194 -1.47 -5.43 7.85
N LEU A 195 -1.60 -4.62 8.90
CA LEU A 195 -2.69 -3.68 9.01
C LEU A 195 -2.63 -2.57 7.93
N LEU A 196 -1.42 -2.15 7.50
CA LEU A 196 -1.26 -1.23 6.36
C LEU A 196 -1.72 -1.85 5.04
N ILE A 197 -1.47 -3.15 4.86
CA ILE A 197 -1.95 -3.90 3.70
C ILE A 197 -3.49 -4.01 3.74
N ASP A 198 -4.05 -4.32 4.91
CA ASP A 198 -5.50 -4.41 5.09
C ASP A 198 -6.19 -3.07 4.82
N ASP A 199 -5.60 -1.95 5.27
CA ASP A 199 -6.10 -0.61 4.99
C ASP A 199 -6.07 -0.30 3.48
N TRP A 200 -5.02 -0.71 2.78
CA TRP A 200 -4.93 -0.57 1.33
C TRP A 200 -6.01 -1.39 0.60
N GLU A 201 -6.18 -2.66 0.97
CA GLU A 201 -7.20 -3.54 0.40
C GLU A 201 -8.62 -3.00 0.70
N HIS A 202 -8.81 -2.46 1.89
CA HIS A 202 -10.06 -1.84 2.30
C HIS A 202 -10.38 -0.59 1.49
N LEU A 203 -9.42 0.34 1.38
CA LEU A 203 -9.62 1.54 0.58
C LEU A 203 -9.95 1.17 -0.87
N ASN A 204 -9.25 0.20 -1.46
CA ASN A 204 -9.58 -0.29 -2.81
C ASN A 204 -10.97 -0.92 -2.91
N SER A 205 -11.46 -1.54 -1.83
CA SER A 205 -12.84 -2.04 -1.78
C SER A 205 -13.85 -0.89 -1.75
N ILE A 206 -13.64 0.14 -0.93
CA ILE A 206 -14.46 1.36 -0.94
C ILE A 206 -14.45 1.99 -2.33
N LEU A 207 -13.26 2.12 -2.93
CA LEU A 207 -13.07 2.67 -4.27
C LEU A 207 -13.93 1.93 -5.29
N ALA A 208 -13.89 0.60 -5.30
CA ALA A 208 -14.68 -0.19 -6.22
C ALA A 208 -16.19 0.03 -6.07
N VAL A 209 -16.67 0.20 -4.83
CA VAL A 209 -18.10 0.42 -4.53
C VAL A 209 -18.56 1.81 -4.92
N GLU A 210 -17.88 2.86 -4.43
CA GLU A 210 -18.30 4.24 -4.67
C GLU A 210 -18.14 4.63 -6.14
N TYR A 211 -17.01 4.27 -6.75
CA TYR A 211 -16.78 4.48 -8.17
C TYR A 211 -17.79 3.69 -9.00
N GLY A 212 -18.03 2.42 -8.66
CA GLY A 212 -19.02 1.59 -9.34
C GLY A 212 -20.41 2.22 -9.31
N ARG A 213 -20.82 2.75 -8.14
CA ARG A 213 -22.12 3.43 -7.99
C ARG A 213 -22.27 4.61 -8.92
N ILE A 214 -21.37 5.58 -8.82
CA ILE A 214 -21.49 6.84 -9.54
C ILE A 214 -21.23 6.64 -11.03
N TYR A 215 -20.35 5.70 -11.39
CA TYR A 215 -20.16 5.32 -12.78
C TYR A 215 -21.44 4.76 -13.41
N VAL A 216 -22.18 3.90 -12.70
CA VAL A 216 -23.47 3.38 -13.19
C VAL A 216 -24.51 4.48 -13.31
N GLU A 217 -24.61 5.38 -12.33
CA GLU A 217 -25.50 6.55 -12.41
C GLU A 217 -25.17 7.43 -13.63
N LEU A 218 -23.88 7.66 -13.89
CA LEU A 218 -23.40 8.35 -15.08
C LEU A 218 -23.76 7.60 -16.37
N GLN A 219 -23.64 6.26 -16.40
CA GLN A 219 -24.00 5.45 -17.57
C GLN A 219 -25.51 5.43 -17.82
N GLN A 220 -26.33 5.44 -16.77
CA GLN A 220 -27.79 5.43 -16.88
C GLN A 220 -28.36 6.81 -17.25
N GLU A 221 -27.79 7.88 -16.71
CA GLU A 221 -28.21 9.26 -16.96
C GLU A 221 -26.99 10.17 -17.16
N GLN A 222 -26.52 10.28 -18.40
CA GLN A 222 -25.45 11.21 -18.75
C GLN A 222 -25.96 12.66 -18.69
N ASN A 223 -25.63 13.34 -17.59
CA ASN A 223 -25.90 14.76 -17.42
C ASN A 223 -24.74 15.41 -16.65
N LYS A 224 -24.62 16.74 -16.79
CA LYS A 224 -23.53 17.52 -16.20
C LYS A 224 -23.39 17.33 -14.68
N LYS A 225 -24.50 17.17 -13.96
CA LYS A 225 -24.48 16.94 -12.51
C LYS A 225 -23.84 15.58 -12.16
N ASN A 226 -24.18 14.54 -12.92
CA ASN A 226 -23.62 13.20 -12.71
C ASN A 226 -22.15 13.13 -13.16
N GLU A 227 -21.77 13.87 -14.20
CA GLU A 227 -20.36 14.05 -14.59
C GLU A 227 -19.55 14.74 -13.50
N GLU A 228 -20.04 15.87 -12.97
CA GLU A 228 -19.39 16.61 -11.87
C GLU A 228 -19.28 15.75 -10.60
N ALA A 229 -20.33 15.01 -10.24
CA ALA A 229 -20.31 14.10 -9.10
C ALA A 229 -19.30 12.94 -9.28
N PHE A 230 -19.18 12.43 -10.51
CA PHE A 230 -18.19 11.42 -10.85
C PHE A 230 -16.77 11.97 -10.74
N GLU A 231 -16.50 13.14 -11.30
CA GLU A 231 -15.19 13.80 -11.20
C GLU A 231 -14.80 14.09 -9.75
N GLU A 232 -15.73 14.60 -8.94
CA GLU A 232 -15.51 14.89 -7.52
C GLU A 232 -15.13 13.63 -6.74
N VAL A 233 -15.85 12.54 -6.93
CA VAL A 233 -15.53 11.27 -6.27
C VAL A 233 -14.21 10.72 -6.77
N VAL A 234 -13.94 10.73 -8.07
CA VAL A 234 -12.65 10.28 -8.61
C VAL A 234 -11.49 11.07 -8.01
N LEU A 235 -11.63 12.40 -7.87
CA LEU A 235 -10.61 13.24 -7.27
C LEU A 235 -10.40 12.94 -5.79
N LYS A 236 -11.48 12.92 -4.99
CA LYS A 236 -11.45 12.58 -3.55
C LYS A 236 -10.76 11.25 -3.32
N MET A 237 -11.09 10.27 -4.16
CA MET A 237 -10.63 8.90 -4.08
C MET A 237 -9.17 8.71 -4.48
N ASN A 238 -8.73 9.33 -5.58
CA ASN A 238 -7.33 9.31 -5.97
C ASN A 238 -6.44 9.96 -4.89
N LEU A 239 -6.86 11.11 -4.36
CA LEU A 239 -6.12 11.80 -3.30
C LEU A 239 -5.90 10.90 -2.06
N ARG A 240 -6.95 10.19 -1.64
CA ARG A 240 -6.86 9.25 -0.51
C ARG A 240 -5.95 8.08 -0.79
N ARG A 241 -6.06 7.49 -1.98
CA ARG A 241 -5.22 6.36 -2.38
C ARG A 241 -3.75 6.77 -2.47
N ASP A 242 -3.46 7.92 -3.04
CA ASP A 242 -2.08 8.41 -3.19
C ASP A 242 -1.47 8.72 -1.82
N THR A 243 -2.25 9.33 -0.93
CA THR A 243 -1.84 9.57 0.47
C THR A 243 -1.51 8.27 1.20
N LEU A 244 -2.40 7.27 1.12
CA LEU A 244 -2.16 5.96 1.76
C LEU A 244 -0.98 5.22 1.11
N ALA A 245 -0.84 5.26 -0.22
CA ALA A 245 0.29 4.68 -0.93
C ALA A 245 1.62 5.27 -0.44
N GLN A 246 1.71 6.60 -0.36
CA GLN A 246 2.88 7.30 0.13
C GLN A 246 3.22 6.88 1.58
N TRP A 247 2.21 6.80 2.45
CA TRP A 247 2.41 6.42 3.86
C TRP A 247 2.82 4.96 4.05
N CYS A 248 2.18 4.05 3.34
CA CYS A 248 2.56 2.63 3.32
C CYS A 248 4.03 2.50 2.90
N LEU A 249 4.40 3.14 1.80
CA LEU A 249 5.75 3.02 1.27
C LEU A 249 6.81 3.69 2.14
N GLN A 250 6.51 4.85 2.73
CA GLN A 250 7.39 5.49 3.71
C GLN A 250 7.63 4.57 4.91
N SER A 251 6.55 3.97 5.45
CA SER A 251 6.65 3.02 6.56
C SER A 251 7.45 1.77 6.15
N PHE A 252 7.24 1.26 4.94
CA PHE A 252 7.98 0.11 4.41
C PHE A 252 9.46 0.41 4.22
N CYS A 253 9.82 1.62 3.79
CA CYS A 253 11.21 2.06 3.74
C CYS A 253 11.84 2.05 5.14
N ASP A 254 11.16 2.64 6.11
CA ASP A 254 11.67 2.74 7.48
C ASP A 254 11.82 1.35 8.13
N PHE A 255 10.85 0.45 7.93
CA PHE A 255 10.95 -0.95 8.36
C PHE A 255 12.08 -1.69 7.65
N GLN A 256 12.28 -1.47 6.35
CA GLN A 256 13.37 -2.10 5.62
C GLN A 256 14.74 -1.60 6.07
N GLU A 257 14.90 -0.28 6.29
CA GLU A 257 16.14 0.28 6.84
C GLU A 257 16.43 -0.26 8.23
N TRP A 258 15.41 -0.36 9.07
CA TRP A 258 15.51 -0.97 10.39
C TRP A 258 15.93 -2.45 10.30
N LEU A 259 15.29 -3.25 9.44
CA LEU A 259 15.69 -4.64 9.19
C LEU A 259 17.15 -4.73 8.70
N THR A 260 17.55 -3.88 7.76
CA THR A 260 18.91 -3.83 7.23
C THR A 260 19.94 -3.51 8.32
N GLN A 261 19.64 -2.56 9.19
CA GLN A 261 20.48 -2.25 10.34
C GLN A 261 20.52 -3.42 11.32
N PHE A 262 19.37 -3.99 11.66
CA PHE A 262 19.27 -4.99 12.72
C PHE A 262 19.92 -6.33 12.32
N MET A 263 19.75 -6.75 11.08
CA MET A 263 20.39 -7.95 10.52
C MET A 263 21.92 -7.81 10.41
N SER A 264 22.46 -6.59 10.48
CA SER A 264 23.92 -6.36 10.47
C SER A 264 24.59 -6.67 11.82
N TYR A 265 23.82 -6.85 12.89
CA TYR A 265 24.32 -7.21 14.21
C TYR A 265 24.72 -8.70 14.28
N LYS A 266 25.90 -8.99 14.83
CA LYS A 266 26.57 -10.30 14.69
C LYS A 266 26.19 -11.39 15.71
N ASN A 267 25.26 -11.14 16.64
CA ASN A 267 24.99 -12.05 17.77
C ASN A 267 23.49 -12.22 18.08
N LEU A 268 22.62 -12.24 17.08
CA LEU A 268 21.19 -12.53 17.32
C LEU A 268 20.97 -14.05 17.43
N SER A 269 19.95 -14.46 18.19
CA SER A 269 19.53 -15.86 18.27
C SER A 269 18.87 -16.31 16.96
N GLU A 270 18.81 -17.62 16.73
CA GLU A 270 18.09 -18.19 15.58
C GLU A 270 16.60 -17.81 15.58
N ASP A 271 15.97 -17.72 16.76
CA ASP A 271 14.57 -17.32 16.91
C ASP A 271 14.36 -15.87 16.45
N ILE A 272 15.26 -14.95 16.84
CA ILE A 272 15.21 -13.56 16.38
C ILE A 272 15.42 -13.48 14.87
N TYR A 273 16.40 -14.22 14.31
CA TYR A 273 16.61 -14.26 12.86
C TYR A 273 15.37 -14.77 12.11
N SER A 274 14.72 -15.83 12.62
CA SER A 274 13.49 -16.36 12.04
C SER A 274 12.36 -15.33 12.04
N GLU A 275 12.20 -14.56 13.12
CA GLU A 275 11.18 -13.51 13.22
C GLU A 275 11.49 -12.31 12.29
N LEU A 276 12.77 -11.94 12.12
CA LEU A 276 13.18 -10.90 11.17
C LEU A 276 12.96 -11.33 9.73
N ASP A 277 13.26 -12.59 9.39
CA ASP A 277 13.00 -13.15 8.07
C ASP A 277 11.49 -13.21 7.76
N ALA A 278 10.67 -13.62 8.74
CA ALA A 278 9.21 -13.57 8.61
C ALA A 278 8.71 -12.14 8.36
N THR A 279 9.23 -11.17 9.12
CA THR A 279 8.92 -9.74 8.95
C THR A 279 9.31 -9.23 7.56
N SER A 280 10.51 -9.59 7.09
CA SER A 280 10.95 -9.25 5.74
C SER A 280 10.03 -9.86 4.68
N GLY A 281 9.54 -11.09 4.89
CA GLY A 281 8.57 -11.74 4.00
C GLY A 281 7.24 -11.00 3.92
N VAL A 282 6.67 -10.60 5.08
CA VAL A 282 5.42 -9.82 5.14
C VAL A 282 5.60 -8.47 4.46
N LEU A 283 6.73 -7.80 4.68
CA LEU A 283 7.07 -6.52 4.04
C LEU A 283 7.11 -6.62 2.52
N LEU A 284 7.76 -7.68 1.98
CA LEU A 284 7.82 -7.94 0.55
C LEU A 284 6.43 -8.26 -0.03
N SER A 285 5.62 -9.02 0.69
CA SER A 285 4.22 -9.27 0.30
C SER A 285 3.43 -7.96 0.20
N GLY A 286 3.63 -7.02 1.14
CA GLY A 286 3.02 -5.70 1.09
C GLY A 286 3.45 -4.91 -0.15
N ILE A 287 4.75 -4.88 -0.46
CA ILE A 287 5.27 -4.24 -1.68
C ILE A 287 4.63 -4.84 -2.93
N GLN A 288 4.59 -6.18 -3.03
CA GLN A 288 4.04 -6.89 -4.18
C GLN A 288 2.54 -6.62 -4.37
N LYS A 289 1.76 -6.61 -3.28
CA LYS A 289 0.32 -6.38 -3.33
C LYS A 289 -0.06 -4.93 -3.63
N ILE A 290 0.68 -3.97 -3.08
CA ILE A 290 0.31 -2.56 -3.14
C ILE A 290 0.90 -1.88 -4.39
N PHE A 291 2.17 -2.13 -4.70
CA PHE A 291 2.93 -1.32 -5.67
C PHE A 291 3.36 -2.05 -6.93
N LEU A 292 3.48 -3.38 -6.90
CA LEU A 292 3.89 -4.18 -8.05
C LEU A 292 2.76 -4.81 -8.90
N PRO A 293 1.44 -4.67 -8.62
CA PRO A 293 0.45 -5.17 -9.57
C PRO A 293 0.38 -4.30 -10.84
N ALA A 294 0.35 -4.95 -12.00
CA ALA A 294 0.27 -4.30 -13.31
C ALA A 294 -1.03 -3.50 -13.56
N SER A 295 -2.08 -3.73 -12.78
CA SER A 295 -3.30 -2.92 -12.81
C SER A 295 -3.11 -1.56 -12.14
N VAL A 296 -2.24 -1.49 -11.12
CA VAL A 296 -2.02 -0.27 -10.35
C VAL A 296 -1.06 0.68 -11.08
N SER A 297 -0.25 0.18 -12.02
CA SER A 297 0.59 1.00 -12.90
C SER A 297 -0.15 1.92 -13.86
N ARG A 298 -1.47 1.75 -14.01
CA ARG A 298 -2.31 2.71 -14.74
C ARG A 298 -2.59 3.97 -13.94
N HIS A 299 -2.34 3.91 -12.64
CA HIS A 299 -2.40 5.07 -11.77
C HIS A 299 -1.02 5.70 -11.73
N ARG A 300 -0.96 6.95 -12.17
CA ARG A 300 0.15 7.80 -11.83
C ARG A 300 0.07 8.03 -10.32
N TYR A 301 0.79 7.21 -9.56
CA TYR A 301 1.02 7.49 -8.15
C TYR A 301 1.57 8.92 -8.02
N CYS A 302 1.40 9.52 -6.85
CA CYS A 302 1.99 10.81 -6.56
C CYS A 302 3.52 10.78 -6.76
N ASP A 303 4.09 11.96 -7.00
CA ASP A 303 5.50 12.12 -7.39
C ASP A 303 6.48 11.56 -6.33
N GLU A 304 6.03 11.36 -5.10
CA GLU A 304 6.82 10.82 -3.98
C GLU A 304 7.02 9.30 -4.03
N VAL A 305 6.17 8.53 -4.74
CA VAL A 305 6.24 7.05 -4.71
C VAL A 305 7.51 6.51 -5.36
N LEU A 306 7.93 7.03 -6.53
CA LEU A 306 9.12 6.54 -7.22
C LEU A 306 10.41 6.76 -6.40
N PRO A 307 10.70 7.95 -5.85
CA PRO A 307 11.83 8.14 -4.94
C PRO A 307 11.84 7.20 -3.74
N LEU A 308 10.67 6.93 -3.15
CA LEU A 308 10.57 6.02 -2.00
C LEU A 308 10.81 4.56 -2.41
N LEU A 309 10.33 4.12 -3.58
CA LEU A 309 10.64 2.78 -4.09
C LEU A 309 12.14 2.63 -4.41
N GLU A 310 12.77 3.69 -4.91
CA GLU A 310 14.21 3.72 -5.12
C GLU A 310 14.96 3.55 -3.79
N LYS A 311 14.54 4.28 -2.74
CA LYS A 311 15.06 4.17 -1.38
C LYS A 311 14.90 2.75 -0.84
N PHE A 312 13.70 2.16 -0.97
CA PHE A 312 13.40 0.80 -0.55
C PHE A 312 14.33 -0.22 -1.23
N ALA A 313 14.44 -0.16 -2.56
CA ALA A 313 15.27 -1.08 -3.34
C ALA A 313 16.76 -0.96 -2.98
N LYS A 314 17.28 0.26 -2.79
CA LYS A 314 18.65 0.48 -2.30
C LYS A 314 18.89 -0.14 -0.92
N SER A 315 17.94 0.03 0.01
CA SER A 315 18.05 -0.55 1.35
C SER A 315 18.05 -2.08 1.32
N ARG A 316 17.22 -2.69 0.46
CA ARG A 316 17.21 -4.14 0.20
C ARG A 316 18.54 -4.66 -0.35
N ILE A 317 19.09 -3.98 -1.35
CA ILE A 317 20.39 -4.34 -1.95
C ILE A 317 21.50 -4.23 -0.90
N LYS A 318 21.44 -3.24 -0.01
CA LYS A 318 22.40 -3.13 1.11
C LYS A 318 22.30 -4.31 2.10
N LEU A 319 21.10 -4.80 2.38
CA LEU A 319 20.90 -5.99 3.21
C LEU A 319 21.40 -7.26 2.50
N ASN A 320 21.16 -7.37 1.20
CA ASN A 320 21.58 -8.50 0.39
C ASN A 320 21.94 -8.03 -1.02
N GLU A 321 23.24 -7.87 -1.28
CA GLU A 321 23.76 -7.40 -2.59
C GLU A 321 23.41 -8.37 -3.73
N GLU A 322 23.09 -9.61 -3.39
CA GLU A 322 22.71 -10.67 -4.32
C GLU A 322 21.21 -10.76 -4.60
N ASP A 323 20.40 -9.82 -4.08
CA ASP A 323 18.96 -9.77 -4.33
C ASP A 323 18.62 -9.20 -5.72
N MET A 324 18.57 -10.08 -6.71
CA MET A 324 18.34 -9.72 -8.10
C MET A 324 16.98 -9.06 -8.33
N SER A 325 15.95 -9.46 -7.58
CA SER A 325 14.62 -8.83 -7.65
C SER A 325 14.70 -7.34 -7.32
N SER A 326 15.47 -7.00 -6.28
CA SER A 326 15.67 -5.62 -5.84
C SER A 326 16.51 -4.80 -6.81
N HIS A 327 17.50 -5.40 -7.47
CA HIS A 327 18.27 -4.76 -8.55
C HIS A 327 17.42 -4.44 -9.78
N LEU A 328 16.54 -5.36 -10.22
CA LEU A 328 15.62 -5.10 -11.33
C LEU A 328 14.59 -4.03 -10.97
N LEU A 329 14.05 -4.07 -9.75
CA LEU A 329 13.15 -3.04 -9.25
C LEU A 329 13.84 -1.66 -9.24
N LEU A 330 15.06 -1.58 -8.70
CA LEU A 330 15.83 -0.33 -8.67
C LEU A 330 16.00 0.25 -10.08
N GLN A 331 16.46 -0.56 -11.04
CA GLN A 331 16.66 -0.08 -12.40
C GLN A 331 15.34 0.29 -13.10
N ALA A 332 14.24 -0.44 -12.86
CA ALA A 332 12.92 -0.11 -13.41
C ALA A 332 12.43 1.24 -12.87
N VAL A 333 12.54 1.46 -11.56
CA VAL A 333 12.17 2.72 -10.90
C VAL A 333 13.05 3.88 -11.36
N GLN A 334 14.37 3.67 -11.46
CA GLN A 334 15.28 4.69 -11.97
C GLN A 334 14.97 5.06 -13.43
N SER A 335 14.63 4.06 -14.25
CA SER A 335 14.19 4.30 -15.63
C SER A 335 12.89 5.09 -15.67
N ALA A 336 11.93 4.75 -14.79
CA ALA A 336 10.66 5.47 -14.62
C ALA A 336 10.85 6.94 -14.20
N MET A 337 11.90 7.24 -13.44
CA MET A 337 12.31 8.59 -13.05
C MET A 337 13.14 9.31 -14.14
N GLY A 338 13.45 8.63 -15.24
CA GLY A 338 14.24 9.16 -16.34
C GLY A 338 15.75 9.19 -16.10
N HIS A 339 16.27 8.31 -15.26
CA HIS A 339 17.70 8.07 -15.12
C HIS A 339 18.24 7.10 -16.17
N ASP A 340 19.55 7.10 -16.34
CA ASP A 340 20.24 6.22 -17.29
C ASP A 340 20.22 4.75 -16.84
N PHE A 341 20.48 3.85 -17.77
CA PHE A 341 20.65 2.43 -17.45
C PHE A 341 22.01 2.18 -16.80
N LEU A 342 22.03 1.85 -15.51
CA LEU A 342 23.24 1.67 -14.68
C LEU A 342 23.46 0.23 -14.22
N LEU A 343 22.44 -0.62 -14.34
CA LEU A 343 22.52 -2.03 -13.94
C LEU A 343 23.62 -2.75 -14.74
N ASN A 344 24.61 -3.32 -14.05
CA ASN A 344 25.65 -4.13 -14.69
C ASN A 344 25.09 -5.51 -15.08
N ALA A 345 24.45 -5.55 -16.23
CA ALA A 345 23.80 -6.75 -16.76
C ALA A 345 24.77 -7.93 -16.88
N MET A 346 26.04 -7.68 -17.24
CA MET A 346 27.03 -8.74 -17.48
C MET A 346 27.48 -9.41 -16.18
N ASP A 347 27.75 -8.64 -15.14
CA ASP A 347 28.07 -9.20 -13.81
C ASP A 347 26.91 -10.07 -13.30
N ILE A 348 25.69 -9.60 -13.53
CA ILE A 348 24.46 -10.28 -13.14
C ILE A 348 24.20 -11.55 -13.94
N ILE A 349 24.52 -11.61 -15.22
CA ILE A 349 24.32 -12.87 -15.95
C ILE A 349 25.48 -13.84 -15.77
N ASN A 350 26.65 -13.40 -15.32
CA ASN A 350 27.84 -14.26 -15.25
C ASN A 350 27.99 -15.07 -13.97
N LYS A 351 27.36 -14.65 -12.86
CA LYS A 351 27.32 -15.49 -11.66
C LYS A 351 26.52 -16.80 -11.87
N ARG A 352 26.47 -17.63 -10.85
CA ARG A 352 25.81 -18.94 -10.82
C ARG A 352 24.41 -18.81 -10.18
N PRO A 353 23.47 -19.71 -10.49
CA PRO A 353 22.07 -19.58 -10.03
C PRO A 353 21.87 -19.47 -8.52
N TYR A 354 22.77 -20.04 -7.73
CA TYR A 354 22.71 -19.98 -6.26
C TYR A 354 23.36 -18.72 -5.69
N GLU A 355 24.13 -17.98 -6.50
CA GLU A 355 24.78 -16.74 -6.09
C GLU A 355 23.78 -15.59 -6.01
N TRP A 356 22.60 -15.69 -6.64
CA TRP A 356 21.53 -14.69 -6.53
C TRP A 356 20.27 -15.20 -5.81
N LYS A 357 19.56 -14.26 -5.19
CA LYS A 357 18.25 -14.45 -4.56
C LYS A 357 17.16 -13.78 -5.39
N LEU A 358 16.02 -14.46 -5.55
CA LEU A 358 14.78 -13.87 -6.03
C LEU A 358 13.86 -13.72 -4.83
N SER A 359 13.87 -12.55 -4.20
CA SER A 359 13.09 -12.29 -2.99
C SER A 359 11.61 -12.04 -3.25
N PHE A 360 11.30 -11.50 -4.44
CA PHE A 360 9.95 -11.33 -4.98
C PHE A 360 9.99 -11.51 -6.49
N ASP A 361 8.82 -11.64 -7.13
CA ASP A 361 8.72 -11.79 -8.58
C ASP A 361 9.18 -10.51 -9.31
N PRO A 362 10.31 -10.53 -10.06
CA PRO A 362 10.78 -9.37 -10.80
C PRO A 362 9.86 -9.01 -11.98
N SER A 363 9.13 -9.97 -12.55
CA SER A 363 8.17 -9.74 -13.64
C SER A 363 7.13 -8.70 -13.24
N SER A 364 6.58 -8.84 -12.03
CA SER A 364 5.65 -7.87 -11.43
C SER A 364 6.23 -6.46 -11.39
N ALA A 365 7.49 -6.29 -10.97
CA ALA A 365 8.15 -4.97 -10.95
C ALA A 365 8.33 -4.36 -12.35
N LEU A 366 8.76 -5.17 -13.32
CA LEU A 366 8.93 -4.70 -14.70
C LEU A 366 7.58 -4.28 -15.31
N LYS A 367 6.54 -5.08 -15.10
CA LYS A 367 5.18 -4.78 -15.56
C LYS A 367 4.64 -3.51 -14.90
N ALA A 368 4.89 -3.31 -13.61
CA ALA A 368 4.39 -2.16 -12.85
C ALA A 368 4.96 -0.80 -13.30
N PHE A 369 6.15 -0.73 -13.89
CA PHE A 369 6.77 0.55 -14.24
C PHE A 369 6.97 0.78 -15.74
N CYS A 370 6.81 -0.24 -16.58
CA CYS A 370 7.08 -0.17 -18.02
C CYS A 370 6.26 0.86 -18.82
N TRP A 371 5.21 1.43 -18.22
CA TRP A 371 4.45 2.53 -18.81
C TRP A 371 5.21 3.88 -18.78
N SER A 372 6.26 4.03 -17.98
CA SER A 372 6.92 5.33 -17.73
C SER A 372 8.34 5.45 -18.30
N TYR A 373 8.88 4.39 -18.88
CA TYR A 373 10.23 4.38 -19.46
C TYR A 373 10.28 3.71 -20.84
N SER A 374 11.43 3.86 -21.53
CA SER A 374 11.59 3.45 -22.92
C SER A 374 11.44 1.94 -23.16
N LYS A 375 10.97 1.57 -24.37
CA LYS A 375 10.89 0.17 -24.82
C LYS A 375 12.26 -0.52 -24.74
N ASP A 376 13.34 0.21 -25.02
CA ASP A 376 14.71 -0.30 -24.98
C ASP A 376 15.14 -0.71 -23.57
N HIS A 377 14.90 0.15 -22.56
CA HIS A 377 15.16 -0.20 -21.16
C HIS A 377 14.32 -1.41 -20.74
N HIS A 378 13.05 -1.46 -21.15
CA HIS A 378 12.14 -2.55 -20.82
C HIS A 378 12.59 -3.89 -21.39
N LEU A 379 13.00 -3.90 -22.66
CA LEU A 379 13.45 -5.10 -23.32
C LEU A 379 14.75 -5.62 -22.69
N LEU A 380 15.69 -4.75 -22.34
CA LEU A 380 16.91 -5.15 -21.63
C LEU A 380 16.61 -5.74 -20.25
N LEU A 381 15.77 -5.08 -19.44
CA LEU A 381 15.36 -5.61 -18.14
C LEU A 381 14.68 -6.97 -18.26
N SER A 382 13.81 -7.13 -19.26
CA SER A 382 13.09 -8.38 -19.51
C SER A 382 14.02 -9.51 -19.97
N ILE A 383 15.05 -9.20 -20.78
CA ILE A 383 16.07 -10.18 -21.18
C ILE A 383 16.90 -10.63 -19.96
N ILE A 384 17.34 -9.68 -19.12
CA ILE A 384 18.09 -10.00 -17.89
C ILE A 384 17.25 -10.85 -16.95
N TYR A 385 15.99 -10.46 -16.72
CA TYR A 385 15.01 -11.23 -15.96
C TYR A 385 14.89 -12.66 -16.49
N ALA A 386 14.62 -12.82 -17.79
CA ALA A 386 14.45 -14.12 -18.42
C ALA A 386 15.70 -15.00 -18.24
N ILE A 387 16.89 -14.49 -18.53
CA ILE A 387 18.16 -15.23 -18.36
C ILE A 387 18.33 -15.70 -16.91
N CYS A 388 18.16 -14.81 -15.94
CA CYS A 388 18.29 -15.14 -14.52
C CYS A 388 17.26 -16.19 -14.10
N PHE A 389 16.04 -16.09 -14.60
CA PHE A 389 14.96 -17.01 -14.31
C PHE A 389 15.21 -18.41 -14.91
N PHE A 390 15.60 -18.48 -16.19
CA PHE A 390 16.06 -19.72 -16.84
C PHE A 390 17.15 -20.40 -16.00
N LYS A 391 18.18 -19.64 -15.61
CA LYS A 391 19.27 -20.13 -14.76
C LYS A 391 18.78 -20.71 -13.42
N LYS A 392 17.76 -20.10 -12.80
CA LYS A 392 17.23 -20.54 -11.51
C LYS A 392 16.43 -21.84 -11.59
N VAL A 393 15.76 -22.09 -12.70
CA VAL A 393 14.88 -23.27 -12.90
C VAL A 393 15.67 -24.52 -13.35
N LEU A 394 16.89 -24.34 -13.88
CA LEU A 394 17.74 -25.46 -14.28
C LEU A 394 18.02 -26.45 -13.14
N PRO A 395 18.04 -27.77 -13.43
CA PRO A 395 18.01 -28.40 -14.76
C PRO A 395 16.60 -28.66 -15.33
N ASN A 396 15.53 -28.20 -14.68
CA ASN A 396 14.17 -28.52 -15.10
C ASN A 396 13.82 -27.80 -16.42
N SER A 397 13.06 -28.47 -17.29
CA SER A 397 12.46 -27.83 -18.45
C SER A 397 11.40 -26.82 -18.00
N LEU A 398 11.34 -25.67 -18.65
CA LEU A 398 10.29 -24.68 -18.40
C LEU A 398 8.94 -25.17 -18.90
N ASP A 399 7.90 -24.98 -18.08
CA ASP A 399 6.51 -25.21 -18.48
C ASP A 399 5.96 -24.02 -19.29
N SER A 400 4.75 -24.19 -19.84
CA SER A 400 4.08 -23.15 -20.64
C SER A 400 3.69 -21.91 -19.82
N ASN A 401 3.46 -22.05 -18.51
CA ASN A 401 3.01 -20.95 -17.66
C ASN A 401 4.15 -19.96 -17.41
N LEU A 402 5.35 -20.49 -17.15
CA LEU A 402 6.54 -19.67 -16.91
C LEU A 402 6.99 -18.96 -18.19
N LEU A 403 6.91 -19.62 -19.34
CA LEU A 403 7.17 -18.97 -20.63
C LEU A 403 6.12 -17.89 -20.96
N SER A 404 4.85 -18.14 -20.59
CA SER A 404 3.79 -17.13 -20.70
C SER A 404 4.09 -15.92 -19.83
N ASP A 405 4.61 -16.08 -18.61
CA ASP A 405 4.97 -14.93 -17.78
C ASP A 405 6.04 -14.07 -18.47
N ILE A 406 7.14 -14.67 -18.91
CA ILE A 406 8.21 -13.96 -19.66
C ILE A 406 7.66 -13.22 -20.88
N ALA A 407 6.82 -13.89 -21.69
CA ALA A 407 6.21 -13.29 -22.87
C ALA A 407 5.32 -12.10 -22.51
N THR A 408 4.47 -12.24 -21.49
CA THR A 408 3.59 -11.16 -21.03
C THR A 408 4.36 -9.99 -20.41
N THR A 409 5.49 -10.24 -19.74
CA THR A 409 6.39 -9.17 -19.28
C THR A 409 6.86 -8.35 -20.46
N ILE A 410 7.44 -9.01 -21.48
CA ILE A 410 7.97 -8.36 -22.69
C ILE A 410 6.88 -7.58 -23.44
N GLN A 411 5.65 -8.11 -23.48
CA GLN A 411 4.53 -7.49 -24.20
C GLN A 411 3.94 -6.29 -23.48
N MET A 412 4.12 -6.16 -22.16
CA MET A 412 3.40 -5.17 -21.34
C MET A 412 3.44 -3.73 -21.91
N PRO A 413 4.58 -3.18 -22.41
CA PRO A 413 4.61 -1.85 -23.01
C PRO A 413 3.66 -1.66 -24.20
N GLU A 414 3.40 -2.73 -24.96
CA GLU A 414 2.54 -2.74 -26.15
C GLU A 414 1.04 -2.77 -25.79
N THR A 415 0.72 -3.09 -24.53
CA THR A 415 -0.67 -3.17 -24.04
C THR A 415 -1.24 -1.82 -23.57
N PHE A 416 -0.40 -0.79 -23.42
CA PHE A 416 -0.87 0.53 -23.02
C PHE A 416 -1.37 1.33 -24.23
N PRO A 417 -2.54 1.97 -24.14
CA PRO A 417 -3.03 2.85 -25.21
C PRO A 417 -2.03 3.99 -25.45
N HIS A 418 -2.02 4.54 -26.67
CA HIS A 418 -1.26 5.73 -27.03
C HIS A 418 -1.84 6.99 -26.36
N ASP A 419 -1.85 7.06 -25.03
CA ASP A 419 -2.20 8.28 -24.29
C ASP A 419 -0.96 9.19 -24.21
N LEU A 420 -0.59 9.77 -25.36
CA LEU A 420 0.56 10.67 -25.49
C LEU A 420 0.38 11.97 -24.68
N SER A 421 -0.86 12.33 -24.33
CA SER A 421 -1.18 13.53 -23.55
C SER A 421 -0.81 13.41 -22.08
N ASN A 422 -1.00 12.23 -21.48
CA ASN A 422 -0.82 12.03 -20.04
C ASN A 422 0.41 11.18 -19.69
N ARG A 423 1.00 10.49 -20.67
CA ARG A 423 2.15 9.61 -20.48
C ARG A 423 3.47 10.37 -20.67
N VAL A 424 4.26 10.44 -19.60
CA VAL A 424 5.67 10.85 -19.69
C VAL A 424 6.51 9.59 -19.91
N ILE A 425 7.05 9.42 -21.13
CA ILE A 425 8.02 8.36 -21.42
C ILE A 425 9.41 8.96 -21.39
N HIS A 426 10.24 8.49 -20.46
CA HIS A 426 11.64 8.86 -20.45
C HIS A 426 12.43 8.03 -21.47
N ASN A 427 12.79 8.65 -22.59
CA ASN A 427 13.60 8.05 -23.65
C ASN A 427 15.10 8.29 -23.39
N LYS A 428 15.61 7.70 -22.32
CA LYS A 428 17.06 7.67 -22.05
C LYS A 428 17.73 6.55 -22.85
N LYS A 429 19.00 6.79 -23.20
CA LYS A 429 19.84 5.80 -23.88
C LYS A 429 20.39 4.82 -22.86
N THR A 430 20.56 3.58 -23.31
CA THR A 430 21.20 2.52 -22.55
C THR A 430 22.71 2.68 -22.63
N ASN A 431 23.43 2.62 -21.51
CA ASN A 431 24.90 2.66 -21.52
C ASN A 431 25.55 1.30 -21.84
N ILE A 432 24.74 0.27 -22.12
CA ILE A 432 25.22 -1.07 -22.51
C ILE A 432 25.71 -1.06 -23.96
N SER A 433 26.90 -1.61 -24.18
CA SER A 433 27.49 -1.75 -25.51
C SER A 433 26.67 -2.69 -26.41
N ASP A 434 26.68 -2.46 -27.72
CA ASP A 434 25.95 -3.35 -28.64
C ASP A 434 26.49 -4.79 -28.62
N SER A 435 27.79 -4.98 -28.33
CA SER A 435 28.37 -6.30 -28.10
C SER A 435 27.73 -7.01 -26.90
N ASP A 436 27.56 -6.31 -25.77
CA ASP A 436 26.95 -6.90 -24.58
C ASP A 436 25.47 -7.18 -24.80
N LYS A 437 24.76 -6.31 -25.53
CA LYS A 437 23.37 -6.56 -25.95
C LYS A 437 23.28 -7.85 -26.76
N GLN A 438 24.16 -8.05 -27.74
CA GLN A 438 24.16 -9.29 -28.53
C GLN A 438 24.48 -10.52 -27.69
N ILE A 439 25.39 -10.41 -26.71
CA ILE A 439 25.70 -11.52 -25.79
C ILE A 439 24.44 -11.91 -24.99
N LEU A 440 23.73 -10.93 -24.42
CA LEU A 440 22.48 -11.16 -23.69
C LEU A 440 21.42 -11.85 -24.57
N ILE A 441 21.21 -11.33 -25.78
CA ILE A 441 20.25 -11.88 -26.75
C ILE A 441 20.60 -13.34 -27.11
N ASN A 442 21.87 -13.60 -27.43
CA ASN A 442 22.31 -14.93 -27.80
C ASN A 442 22.19 -15.92 -26.62
N THR A 443 22.50 -15.46 -25.41
CA THR A 443 22.35 -16.26 -24.18
C THR A 443 20.90 -16.66 -23.95
N LEU A 444 19.95 -15.72 -24.10
CA LEU A 444 18.53 -16.03 -23.95
C LEU A 444 18.04 -16.99 -25.04
N ASN A 445 18.47 -16.80 -26.29
CA ASN A 445 18.13 -17.73 -27.38
C ASN A 445 18.64 -19.15 -27.10
N GLN A 446 19.88 -19.28 -26.61
CA GLN A 446 20.44 -20.58 -26.22
C GLN A 446 19.62 -21.26 -25.12
N TYR A 447 19.15 -20.49 -24.12
CA TYR A 447 18.28 -21.04 -23.08
C TYR A 447 16.92 -21.50 -23.64
N ILE A 448 16.32 -20.72 -24.54
CA ILE A 448 15.07 -21.11 -25.21
C ILE A 448 15.26 -22.42 -26.00
N ASP A 449 16.34 -22.52 -26.78
CA ASP A 449 16.64 -23.70 -27.60
C ASP A 449 16.88 -24.96 -26.76
N ASN A 450 17.63 -24.83 -25.66
CA ASN A 450 18.08 -25.97 -24.89
C ASN A 450 17.08 -26.42 -23.80
N ASN A 451 16.22 -25.53 -23.32
CA ASN A 451 15.45 -25.75 -22.08
C ASN A 451 13.93 -25.65 -22.24
N VAL A 452 13.42 -25.32 -23.42
CA VAL A 452 11.98 -25.25 -23.71
C VAL A 452 11.60 -26.33 -24.72
N LYS A 453 10.70 -27.25 -24.32
CA LYS A 453 10.14 -28.23 -25.25
C LYS A 453 8.99 -27.58 -26.03
N ILE A 454 9.24 -27.28 -27.31
CA ILE A 454 8.25 -26.67 -28.20
C ILE A 454 7.03 -27.59 -28.35
N ASN A 455 5.85 -27.02 -28.20
CA ASN A 455 4.56 -27.65 -28.42
C ASN A 455 3.53 -26.60 -28.86
N LYS A 456 2.35 -27.05 -29.27
CA LYS A 456 1.28 -26.17 -29.79
C LYS A 456 0.86 -25.05 -28.84
N ASN A 457 1.07 -25.20 -27.52
CA ASN A 457 0.66 -24.22 -26.53
C ASN A 457 1.71 -23.14 -26.28
N ASN A 458 2.96 -23.32 -26.75
CA ASN A 458 4.05 -22.38 -26.45
C ASN A 458 4.83 -21.89 -27.68
N GLU A 459 4.57 -22.44 -28.87
CA GLU A 459 5.22 -22.06 -30.13
C GLU A 459 5.05 -20.56 -30.46
N GLU A 460 3.84 -20.02 -30.31
CA GLU A 460 3.56 -18.60 -30.54
C GLU A 460 4.29 -17.69 -29.55
N LEU A 461 4.37 -18.10 -28.27
CA LEU A 461 5.08 -17.36 -27.23
C LEU A 461 6.58 -17.31 -27.51
N ILE A 462 7.17 -18.44 -27.93
CA ILE A 462 8.58 -18.53 -28.31
C ILE A 462 8.87 -17.62 -29.50
N GLN A 463 8.00 -17.69 -30.53
CA GLN A 463 8.16 -16.86 -31.72
C GLN A 463 8.03 -15.37 -31.39
N TYR A 464 7.08 -15.00 -30.51
CA TYR A 464 6.93 -13.63 -30.03
C TYR A 464 8.19 -13.14 -29.33
N ILE A 465 8.69 -13.89 -28.33
CA ILE A 465 9.91 -13.55 -27.59
C ILE A 465 11.07 -13.34 -28.56
N ARG A 466 11.29 -14.26 -29.50
CA ARG A 466 12.34 -14.15 -30.53
C ARG A 466 12.17 -12.93 -31.42
N ASN A 467 10.96 -12.68 -31.89
CA ASN A 467 10.66 -11.55 -32.76
C ASN A 467 10.97 -10.22 -32.05
N VAL A 468 10.46 -10.02 -30.83
CA VAL A 468 10.69 -8.77 -30.08
C VAL A 468 12.16 -8.56 -29.76
N ILE A 469 12.88 -9.62 -29.37
CA ILE A 469 14.32 -9.51 -29.09
C ILE A 469 15.12 -9.25 -30.37
N SER A 470 14.69 -9.78 -31.51
CA SER A 470 15.35 -9.57 -32.81
C SER A 470 15.15 -8.17 -33.40
N GLN A 471 14.02 -7.52 -33.10
CA GLN A 471 13.73 -6.14 -33.52
C GLN A 471 14.69 -5.12 -32.87
N ASN A 472 15.30 -5.46 -31.74
CA ASN A 472 16.37 -4.68 -31.11
C ASN A 472 17.71 -4.67 -31.89
N LYS A 473 17.79 -5.36 -33.04
CA LYS A 473 18.93 -5.28 -33.96
C LYS A 473 18.92 -4.04 -34.86
N VAL A 474 17.83 -3.27 -34.90
CA VAL A 474 17.65 -2.18 -35.87
C VAL A 474 17.22 -0.89 -35.20
N VAL A 475 18.17 -0.18 -34.57
CA VAL A 475 18.16 1.29 -34.54
C VAL A 475 19.61 1.76 -34.66
N SER A 476 20.10 1.75 -35.89
CA SER A 476 21.28 2.50 -36.29
C SER A 476 20.87 3.42 -37.43
N GLU A 477 20.45 4.63 -37.08
CA GLU A 477 20.62 5.83 -37.91
C GLU A 477 21.06 6.99 -37.02
#